data_AF-A0A832Q095-F1
#
_entry.id   AF-A0A832Q095-F1
#
_cell.length_a   1.000
_cell.length_b   1.000
_cell.length_c   1.000
_cell.angle_alpha   90.00
_cell.angle_beta   90.00
_cell.angle_gamma   90.00
#
_symmetry.space_group_name_H-M   'P 1'
#
loop_
_entity.id
_entity.type
_entity.pdbx_description
1 polymer ?
#
loop_
_entity_poly.entity_id
_entity_poly.type
_entity_poly.pdbx_seq_one_letter_code
_entity_poly.pdbx_strand_id
1 'polypeptide(L)'
;MKIKNKISIIALFALFILIMSGCEDMFEPAVENHKENDDLYGMPSWATGLLGHAYISNPLGSWSFNDVATDDAVSNNPDNGYRLMATGSWRANNNPMDRWQYLRASWQYLNQFLFIADDV
;
A
#
# COMPACT_ATOMS: atom_id res chain seq x y z
N MET A 1 -36.63 39.06 39.13
CA MET A 1 -36.50 37.63 38.74
C MET A 1 -36.49 37.42 37.22
N LYS A 2 -37.46 37.95 36.46
CA LYS A 2 -37.56 37.74 34.99
C LYS A 2 -36.36 38.23 34.16
N ILE A 3 -35.71 39.34 34.53
CA ILE A 3 -34.55 39.89 33.79
C ILE A 3 -33.29 39.01 33.98
N LYS A 4 -33.04 38.54 35.21
CA LYS A 4 -31.91 37.63 35.51
C LYS A 4 -32.03 36.30 34.75
N ASN A 5 -33.25 35.77 34.60
CA ASN A 5 -33.51 34.55 33.84
C ASN A 5 -33.27 34.73 32.33
N LYS A 6 -33.64 35.90 31.76
CA LYS A 6 -33.35 36.22 30.34
C LYS A 6 -31.85 36.32 30.08
N ILE A 7 -31.11 36.99 30.96
CA ILE A 7 -29.64 37.09 30.87
C ILE A 7 -29.00 35.71 30.97
N SER A 8 -29.47 34.85 31.87
CA SER A 8 -29.00 33.47 32.02
C SER A 8 -29.20 32.65 30.74
N ILE A 9 -30.39 32.75 30.11
CA ILE A 9 -30.68 32.06 28.84
C ILE A 9 -29.76 32.54 27.71
N ILE A 10 -29.54 33.85 27.59
CA ILE A 10 -28.65 34.41 26.57
C ILE A 10 -27.20 33.96 26.79
N ALA A 11 -26.74 33.94 28.04
CA ALA A 11 -25.40 33.44 28.38
C ALA A 11 -25.24 31.95 28.05
N LEU A 12 -26.27 31.14 28.31
CA LEU A 12 -26.26 29.72 27.97
C LEU A 12 -26.22 29.50 26.44
N PHE A 13 -26.95 30.32 25.68
CA PHE A 13 -26.97 30.26 24.22
C PHE A 13 -25.63 30.70 23.61
N ALA A 14 -24.99 31.73 24.17
CA ALA A 14 -23.67 32.18 23.75
C ALA A 14 -22.59 31.11 24.02
N LEU A 15 -22.66 30.43 25.17
CA LEU A 15 -21.79 29.30 25.49
C LEU A 15 -22.01 28.12 24.52
N PHE A 16 -23.27 27.86 24.15
CA PHE A 16 -23.60 26.80 23.18
C PHE A 16 -23.01 27.07 21.79
N ILE A 17 -23.00 28.33 21.35
CA ILE A 17 -22.39 28.70 20.06
C ILE A 17 -20.85 28.53 20.11
N LEU A 18 -20.22 28.87 21.24
CA LEU A 18 -18.78 28.70 21.44
C LEU A 18 -18.31 27.24 21.47
N ILE A 19 -19.16 26.30 21.90
CA ILE A 19 -18.81 24.86 21.88
C ILE A 19 -19.09 24.19 20.52
N MET A 20 -19.82 24.86 19.63
CA MET A 20 -20.14 24.35 18.28
C MET A 20 -19.20 24.89 17.19
N SER A 21 -18.20 25.71 17.53
CA SER A 21 -17.06 25.99 16.65
C SER A 21 -16.07 24.84 16.72
N GLY A 22 -16.33 23.78 15.95
CA GLY A 22 -15.39 22.67 15.77
C GLY A 22 -14.13 23.11 15.03
N CYS A 23 -13.07 22.30 15.12
CA CYS A 23 -11.88 22.47 14.31
C CYS A 23 -12.19 22.10 12.85
N GLU A 24 -11.71 22.87 11.89
CA GLU A 24 -11.91 22.64 10.45
C GLU A 24 -11.36 21.27 10.02
N ASP A 25 -10.29 20.82 10.69
CA ASP A 25 -9.47 19.64 10.35
C ASP A 25 -9.75 18.42 11.27
N MET A 26 -10.95 18.31 11.87
CA MET A 26 -11.23 17.20 12.80
C MET A 26 -11.39 15.83 12.09
N PHE A 27 -11.74 15.87 10.80
CA PHE A 27 -11.97 14.68 9.98
C PHE A 27 -11.02 14.56 8.79
N GLU A 28 -10.22 15.58 8.50
CA GLU A 28 -9.12 15.45 7.56
C GLU A 28 -7.99 14.64 8.24
N PRO A 29 -7.36 13.71 7.50
CA PRO A 29 -6.16 13.05 8.00
C PRO A 29 -5.04 14.08 8.16
N ALA A 30 -4.20 13.88 9.19
CA ALA A 30 -3.00 14.68 9.36
C ALA A 30 -2.11 14.64 8.11
N VAL A 31 -1.36 15.72 7.87
CA VAL A 31 -0.39 15.78 6.78
C VAL A 31 0.69 14.73 7.01
N GLU A 32 0.63 13.65 6.25
CA GLU A 32 1.61 12.56 6.29
C GLU A 32 2.56 12.63 5.09
N ASN A 33 3.72 11.97 5.20
CA ASN A 33 4.67 11.85 4.09
C ASN A 33 4.27 10.73 3.12
N HIS A 34 3.02 10.76 2.67
CA HIS A 34 2.52 9.91 1.60
C HIS A 34 2.35 10.77 0.35
N LYS A 35 2.92 10.31 -0.75
CA LYS A 35 2.76 10.97 -2.04
C LYS A 35 1.56 10.39 -2.76
N GLU A 36 0.77 11.26 -3.35
CA GLU A 36 -0.37 10.90 -4.18
C GLU A 36 0.07 10.71 -5.64
N ASN A 37 -0.85 10.22 -6.47
CA ASN A 37 -0.57 10.06 -7.90
C ASN A 37 -0.30 11.42 -8.57
N ASP A 38 -0.96 12.49 -8.10
CA ASP A 38 -0.78 13.82 -8.65
C ASP A 38 0.58 14.42 -8.30
N ASP A 39 1.20 13.98 -7.20
CA ASP A 39 2.58 14.36 -6.84
C ASP A 39 3.63 13.76 -7.80
N LEU A 40 3.26 12.79 -8.66
CA LEU A 40 4.18 12.25 -9.64
C LEU A 40 4.48 13.25 -10.76
N TYR A 41 3.51 14.11 -11.11
CA TYR A 41 3.68 15.09 -12.19
C TYR A 41 4.74 16.13 -11.81
N GLY A 42 5.70 16.38 -12.71
CA GLY A 42 6.80 17.30 -12.46
C GLY A 42 7.82 16.86 -11.39
N MET A 43 7.77 15.59 -10.94
CA MET A 43 8.74 15.01 -10.00
C MET A 43 9.42 13.74 -10.56
N PRO A 44 10.37 13.87 -11.52
CA PRO A 44 11.05 12.73 -12.15
C PRO A 44 11.73 11.76 -11.18
N SER A 45 12.30 12.30 -10.08
CA SER A 45 12.95 11.48 -9.05
C SER A 45 11.97 10.56 -8.33
N TRP A 46 10.73 11.01 -8.13
CA TRP A 46 9.67 10.21 -7.53
C TRP A 46 9.13 9.16 -8.51
N ALA A 47 8.88 9.55 -9.77
CA ALA A 47 8.47 8.62 -10.83
C ALA A 47 9.49 7.49 -11.07
N THR A 48 10.78 7.77 -10.90
CA THR A 48 11.84 6.75 -10.96
C THR A 48 11.64 5.65 -9.90
N GLY A 49 11.01 5.96 -8.76
CA GLY A 49 10.63 4.98 -7.74
C GLY A 49 9.66 3.91 -8.26
N LEU A 50 8.79 4.24 -9.21
CA LEU A 50 7.89 3.27 -9.87
C LEU A 50 8.70 2.22 -10.66
N LEU A 51 9.71 2.66 -11.41
CA LEU A 51 10.64 1.77 -12.09
C LEU A 51 11.46 0.96 -11.08
N GLY A 52 11.91 1.59 -9.99
CA GLY A 52 12.63 0.91 -8.91
C GLY A 52 11.86 -0.28 -8.35
N HIS A 53 10.56 -0.12 -8.11
CA HIS A 53 9.69 -1.23 -7.73
C HIS A 53 9.71 -2.34 -8.78
N ALA A 54 9.50 -2.03 -10.06
CA ALA A 54 9.50 -3.02 -11.13
C ALA A 54 10.84 -3.80 -11.22
N TYR A 55 11.98 -3.13 -11.03
CA TYR A 55 13.29 -3.79 -11.02
C TYR A 55 13.48 -4.72 -9.81
N ILE A 56 12.95 -4.36 -8.64
CA ILE A 56 13.08 -5.17 -7.41
C ILE A 56 12.11 -6.37 -7.43
N SER A 57 10.89 -6.20 -7.91
CA SER A 57 9.87 -7.25 -7.90
C SER A 57 9.90 -8.18 -9.11
N ASN A 58 10.60 -7.81 -10.18
CA ASN A 58 10.87 -8.73 -11.29
C ASN A 58 11.94 -9.75 -10.87
N PRO A 59 11.76 -11.07 -11.07
CA PRO A 59 12.73 -12.12 -10.76
C PRO A 59 14.01 -12.09 -11.63
N LEU A 60 14.59 -10.91 -11.86
CA LEU A 60 15.86 -10.72 -12.57
C LEU A 60 17.07 -10.76 -11.63
N GLY A 61 16.86 -10.61 -10.32
CA GLY A 61 17.95 -10.43 -9.36
C GLY A 61 18.70 -11.69 -8.93
N SER A 62 18.16 -12.89 -9.19
CA SER A 62 18.83 -14.16 -8.84
C SER A 62 18.24 -15.35 -9.60
N TRP A 63 19.02 -16.42 -9.72
CA TRP A 63 18.55 -17.70 -10.22
C TRP A 63 17.47 -18.28 -9.31
N SER A 64 16.36 -18.74 -9.90
CA SER A 64 15.32 -19.45 -9.16
C SER A 64 15.69 -20.93 -9.07
N PHE A 65 15.74 -21.48 -7.86
CA PHE A 65 15.96 -22.93 -7.65
C PHE A 65 14.63 -23.70 -7.74
N ASN A 66 13.95 -23.59 -8.89
CA ASN A 66 12.67 -24.25 -9.16
C ASN A 66 12.81 -25.58 -9.93
N ASP A 67 14.02 -25.97 -10.34
CA ASP A 67 14.26 -27.27 -10.97
C ASP A 67 13.85 -28.43 -10.06
N VAL A 68 13.90 -28.26 -8.74
CA VAL A 68 13.42 -29.27 -7.76
C VAL A 68 11.90 -29.41 -7.72
N ALA A 69 11.16 -28.58 -8.47
CA ALA A 69 9.74 -28.78 -8.74
C ALA A 69 9.51 -29.72 -9.94
N THR A 70 10.56 -30.10 -10.66
CA THR A 70 10.57 -31.07 -11.76
C THR A 70 11.15 -32.41 -11.29
N ASP A 71 11.11 -33.44 -12.13
CA ASP A 71 11.72 -34.74 -11.88
C ASP A 71 13.24 -34.78 -12.12
N ASP A 72 13.84 -33.69 -12.61
CA ASP A 72 15.26 -33.59 -12.93
C ASP A 72 16.16 -33.19 -11.74
N ALA A 73 15.58 -32.82 -10.58
CA ALA A 73 16.36 -32.40 -9.41
C ALA A 73 15.72 -32.81 -8.08
N VAL A 74 16.57 -32.99 -7.05
CA VAL A 74 16.17 -33.33 -5.67
C VAL A 74 16.69 -32.30 -4.66
N SER A 75 15.86 -31.96 -3.67
CA SER A 75 16.24 -31.09 -2.55
C SER A 75 16.47 -31.91 -1.28
N ASN A 76 17.66 -31.77 -0.67
CA ASN A 76 17.95 -32.32 0.66
C ASN A 76 17.46 -31.42 1.81
N ASN A 77 17.09 -30.17 1.52
CA ASN A 77 16.53 -29.26 2.51
C ASN A 77 15.10 -29.69 2.86
N PRO A 78 14.81 -30.11 4.11
CA PRO A 78 13.49 -30.56 4.51
C PRO A 78 12.43 -29.45 4.46
N ASP A 79 12.86 -28.19 4.63
CA ASP A 79 12.03 -27.00 4.64
C ASP A 79 11.82 -26.40 3.24
N ASN A 80 12.34 -27.05 2.19
CA ASN A 80 12.14 -26.59 0.82
C ASN A 80 10.63 -26.63 0.45
N GLY A 81 10.09 -25.49 0.02
CA GLY A 81 8.67 -25.37 -0.31
C GLY A 81 8.20 -26.33 -1.40
N TYR A 82 9.00 -26.59 -2.44
CA TYR A 82 8.67 -27.54 -3.50
C TYR A 82 8.65 -28.99 -3.00
N ARG A 83 9.58 -29.35 -2.11
CA ARG A 83 9.57 -30.65 -1.42
C ARG A 83 8.33 -30.82 -0.55
N LEU A 84 8.00 -29.82 0.26
CA LEU A 84 6.81 -29.85 1.11
C LEU A 84 5.54 -29.95 0.26
N MET A 85 5.47 -29.22 -0.85
CA MET A 85 4.37 -29.28 -1.82
C MET A 85 4.16 -30.71 -2.34
N ALA A 86 5.22 -31.40 -2.75
CA ALA A 86 5.17 -32.78 -3.21
C ALA A 86 4.66 -33.76 -2.13
N THR A 87 4.89 -33.44 -0.85
CA THR A 87 4.38 -34.23 0.30
C THR A 87 2.96 -33.84 0.75
N GLY A 88 2.28 -32.95 0.02
CA GLY A 88 0.88 -32.60 0.27
C GLY A 88 0.65 -31.31 1.07
N SER A 89 1.66 -30.44 1.22
CA SER A 89 1.50 -29.16 1.90
C SER A 89 0.88 -28.04 1.05
N TRP A 90 0.54 -28.33 -0.22
CA TRP A 90 0.01 -27.33 -1.15
C TRP A 90 -1.42 -26.92 -0.81
N ARG A 91 -1.63 -25.63 -0.58
CA ARG A 91 -2.94 -25.05 -0.25
C ARG A 91 -2.95 -23.56 -0.58
N ALA A 92 -4.13 -22.96 -0.64
CA ALA A 92 -4.29 -21.56 -1.05
C ALA A 92 -3.42 -20.56 -0.24
N ASN A 93 -3.18 -20.83 1.05
CA ASN A 93 -2.34 -20.00 1.92
C ASN A 93 -0.87 -20.47 1.99
N ASN A 94 -0.47 -21.48 1.22
CA ASN A 94 0.91 -21.99 1.14
C ASN A 94 1.19 -22.41 -0.31
N ASN A 95 1.55 -21.43 -1.15
CA ASN A 95 1.79 -21.63 -2.57
C ASN A 95 3.28 -21.36 -2.92
N PRO A 96 4.15 -22.37 -2.87
CA PRO A 96 5.57 -22.21 -3.23
C PRO A 96 5.78 -21.94 -4.74
N MET A 97 4.74 -22.12 -5.55
CA MET A 97 4.75 -21.79 -6.98
C MET A 97 4.35 -20.32 -7.25
N ASP A 98 3.98 -19.55 -6.23
CA ASP A 98 3.52 -18.18 -6.47
C ASP A 98 4.64 -17.30 -7.02
N ARG A 99 4.33 -16.68 -8.15
CA ARG A 99 5.09 -15.64 -8.84
C ARG A 99 4.16 -14.52 -9.31
N TRP A 100 2.88 -14.82 -9.41
CA TRP A 100 1.90 -13.98 -10.07
C TRP A 100 1.70 -12.68 -9.30
N GLN A 101 1.62 -12.74 -7.97
CA GLN A 101 1.38 -11.55 -7.17
C GLN A 101 2.47 -10.49 -7.39
N TYR A 102 3.74 -10.89 -7.32
CA TYR A 102 4.88 -9.99 -7.52
C TYR A 102 4.99 -9.51 -8.97
N LEU A 103 4.83 -10.41 -9.96
CA LEU A 103 4.89 -10.04 -11.38
C LEU A 103 3.75 -9.10 -11.78
N ARG A 104 2.54 -9.34 -11.27
CA ARG A 104 1.38 -8.47 -11.49
C ARG A 104 1.60 -7.10 -10.88
N ALA A 105 2.19 -7.02 -9.68
CA ALA A 105 2.58 -5.75 -9.08
C ALA A 105 3.59 -5.02 -9.98
N SER A 106 4.67 -5.69 -10.42
CA SER A 106 5.64 -5.12 -11.36
C SER A 106 4.98 -4.54 -12.61
N TRP A 107 4.04 -5.28 -13.21
CA TRP A 107 3.30 -4.80 -14.37
C TRP A 107 2.45 -3.57 -14.08
N GLN A 108 1.80 -3.51 -12.92
CA GLN A 108 1.04 -2.33 -12.52
C GLN A 108 1.94 -1.09 -12.38
N TYR A 109 3.11 -1.23 -11.75
CA TYR A 109 4.07 -0.12 -11.62
C TYR A 109 4.61 0.33 -12.98
N LEU A 110 4.90 -0.61 -13.88
CA LEU A 110 5.31 -0.29 -15.25
C LEU A 110 4.21 0.46 -16.01
N ASN A 111 2.95 0.01 -15.90
CA ASN A 111 1.83 0.69 -16.54
C ASN A 111 1.64 2.11 -16.00
N GLN A 112 1.76 2.29 -14.68
CA GLN A 112 1.69 3.61 -14.06
C GLN A 112 2.82 4.52 -14.55
N PHE A 113 4.04 4.01 -14.61
CA PHE A 113 5.18 4.74 -15.12
C PHE A 113 4.99 5.16 -16.59
N LEU A 114 4.57 4.23 -17.45
CA LEU A 114 4.32 4.52 -18.87
C LEU A 114 3.22 5.56 -19.06
N PHE A 115 2.22 5.58 -18.18
CA PHE A 115 1.15 6.57 -18.24
C PHE A 115 1.65 7.99 -17.95
N ILE A 116 2.56 8.15 -16.97
CA ILE A 116 3.05 9.47 -16.56
C ILE A 116 4.31 9.91 -17.31
N ALA A 117 4.99 9.01 -18.04
CA ALA A 117 6.35 9.22 -18.52
C ALA A 117 6.56 10.50 -19.37
N ASP A 118 5.52 10.94 -20.08
CA ASP A 118 5.55 12.15 -20.91
C ASP A 118 5.27 13.43 -20.11
N ASP A 119 4.74 13.31 -18.89
CA ASP A 119 4.29 14.41 -18.02
C ASP A 119 5.21 14.65 -16.80
N VAL A 120 6.31 13.90 -16.67
CA VAL A 120 7.27 14.03 -15.56
C VAL A 120 8.39 15.02 -15.83
#